data_AF-A0A7J4RQU2-F1
#
_entry.id   AF-A0A7J4RQU2-F1
#
_cell.length_a   1.000
_cell.length_b   1.000
_cell.length_c   1.000
_cell.angle_alpha   90.00
_cell.angle_beta   90.00
_cell.angle_gamma   90.00
#
_symmetry.space_group_name_H-M   'P 1'
#
loop_
_entity.id
_entity.type
_entity.pdbx_description
1 polymer ?
#
loop_
_entity_poly.entity_id
_entity_poly.type
_entity_poly.pdbx_seq_one_letter_code
_entity_poly.pdbx_strand_id
1 'polypeptide(L)' 'MKEKLLLLCTCTYIEIMTAIGVTGYLLILNKTSLAVISGIVFLPLVLFHFIIDKSAKSKVSKNCKIARC' A
#
# COMPACT_ATOMS: atom_id res chain seq x y z
N MET A 1 16.35 2.28 10.49
CA MET A 1 14.91 2.58 10.31
C MET A 1 14.52 2.99 8.89
N LYS A 2 15.39 3.65 8.09
CA LYS A 2 15.07 4.03 6.69
C LYS A 2 14.79 2.84 5.77
N GLU A 3 15.48 1.72 5.98
CA GLU A 3 15.37 0.53 5.12
C GLU A 3 14.00 -0.15 5.19
N LYS A 4 13.38 -0.20 6.38
CA LYS A 4 12.02 -0.74 6.55
C LYS A 4 10.95 0.15 5.90
N LEU A 5 11.19 1.47 5.85
CA LEU A 5 10.30 2.42 5.20
C LEU A 5 10.38 2.32 3.68
N LEU A 6 11.60 2.20 3.13
CA LEU A 6 11.85 1.94 1.71
C LEU A 6 11.25 0.60 1.28
N LEU A 7 11.41 -0.45 2.09
CA LEU A 7 10.80 -1.76 1.86
C LEU A 7 9.27 -1.67 1.79
N LEU A 8 8.63 -0.95 2.72
CA LEU A 8 7.17 -0.75 2.70
C LEU A 8 6.71 -0.02 1.43
N CYS A 9 7.46 0.99 0.99
CA CYS A 9 7.15 1.75 -0.21
C CYS A 9 7.26 0.86 -1.46
N THR A 10 8.31 0.04 -1.55
CA THR A 10 8.48 -0.94 -2.63
C THR A 10 7.40 -2.02 -2.61
N CYS A 11 7.03 -2.56 -1.44
CA CYS A 11 5.94 -3.54 -1.30
C CYS A 11 4.59 -2.95 -1.71
N THR A 12 4.28 -1.72 -1.29
CA THR A 12 3.04 -1.02 -1.67
C THR A 12 2.97 -0.80 -3.18
N TYR A 13 4.10 -0.43 -3.80
CA TYR A 13 4.18 -0.25 -5.25
C TYR A 13 3.91 -1.56 -6.00
N ILE A 14 4.51 -2.67 -5.55
CA ILE A 14 4.28 -4.00 -6.14
C ILE A 14 2.82 -4.44 -5.95
N GLU A 15 2.22 -4.21 -4.78
CA GLU A 15 0.80 -4.50 -4.53
C GLU A 15 -0.13 -3.73 -5.48
N ILE A 16 0.11 -2.43 -5.69
CA ILE A 16 -0.68 -1.61 -6.61
C ILE A 16 -0.55 -2.13 -8.04
N MET A 17 0.67 -2.40 -8.51
CA MET A 17 0.89 -2.92 -9.86
C MET A 17 0.24 -4.30 -10.06
N THR A 18 0.27 -5.15 -9.03
CA THR A 18 -0.39 -6.46 -9.05
C THR A 18 -1.91 -6.31 -9.08
N ALA A 19 -2.48 -5.41 -8.26
CA ALA A 19 -3.91 -5.13 -8.24
C ALA A 19 -4.40 -4.61 -9.60
N ILE A 20 -3.65 -3.69 -10.22
CA ILE A 20 -3.94 -3.18 -11.57
C ILE A 20 -3.85 -4.31 -12.60
N GLY A 21 -2.79 -5.12 -12.56
CA GLY A 21 -2.60 -6.23 -13.50
C GLY A 21 -3.70 -7.28 -13.41
N VAL A 22 -4.03 -7.73 -12.20
CA VAL A 22 -5.09 -8.74 -11.95
C VAL A 22 -6.46 -8.20 -12.34
N THR A 23 -6.79 -6.98 -11.90
CA THR A 23 -8.10 -6.37 -12.20
C THR A 23 -8.24 -6.10 -13.70
N GLY A 24 -7.20 -5.57 -14.34
CA GLY A 24 -7.18 -5.33 -15.79
C GLY A 24 -7.30 -6.62 -16.59
N TYR A 25 -6.59 -7.67 -16.19
CA TYR A 25 -6.69 -8.99 -16.83
C TYR A 25 -8.10 -9.58 -16.72
N LEU A 26 -8.74 -9.47 -15.55
CA LEU A 26 -10.12 -9.92 -15.35
C LEU A 26 -11.14 -9.12 -16.16
N LEU A 27 -10.90 -7.82 -16.35
CA LEU A 27 -11.71 -6.98 -17.23
C LEU A 27 -11.57 -7.38 -18.70
N ILE A 28 -10.36 -7.71 -19.17
CA ILE A 28 -10.13 -8.23 -20.54
C ILE A 28 -10.91 -9.52 -20.76
N LEU A 29 -10.99 -10.38 -19.75
CA LEU A 29 -11.77 -11.63 -19.79
C LEU A 29 -13.29 -11.43 -19.64
N ASN A 30 -13.80 -10.19 -19.58
CA ASN A 30 -15.20 -9.85 -19.33
C ASN A 30 -15.75 -10.44 -18.01
N LYS A 31 -14.87 -10.75 -17.05
CA LYS A 31 -15.23 -11.29 -15.72
C LYS A 31 -15.36 -10.13 -14.72
N THR A 32 -16.30 -9.22 -14.96
CA THR A 32 -16.52 -8.01 -14.14
C THR A 32 -16.77 -8.31 -12.67
N SER A 33 -17.52 -9.35 -12.33
CA SER A 33 -17.75 -9.73 -10.93
C SER A 33 -16.45 -10.10 -10.20
N LEU A 34 -15.57 -10.85 -10.86
CA LEU A 34 -14.27 -11.22 -10.27
C LEU A 34 -13.34 -10.00 -10.18
N ALA A 35 -13.38 -9.08 -11.14
CA ALA A 35 -12.59 -7.85 -11.12
C ALA A 35 -12.99 -6.93 -9.95
N VAL A 36 -14.28 -6.83 -9.66
CA VAL A 36 -14.78 -6.07 -8.51
C VAL A 36 -14.36 -6.73 -7.20
N ILE A 37 -14.52 -8.06 -7.10
CA ILE A 37 -14.09 -8.82 -5.91
C ILE A 37 -12.59 -8.67 -5.70
N SER A 38 -11.77 -8.78 -6.75
CA SER A 38 -10.32 -8.59 -6.63
C SER A 38 -9.98 -7.20 -6.14
N GLY A 39 -10.60 -6.15 -6.70
CA GLY A 39 -10.41 -4.78 -6.24
C GLY A 39 -10.73 -4.59 -4.75
N ILE A 40 -11.84 -5.17 -4.27
CA ILE A 40 -12.24 -5.11 -2.86
C ILE A 40 -11.23 -5.84 -1.97
N VAL A 41 -10.73 -7.01 -2.38
CA VAL A 41 -9.75 -7.80 -1.61
C VAL A 41 -8.40 -7.10 -1.53
N PHE A 42 -7.98 -6.39 -2.59
CA PHE A 42 -6.74 -5.61 -2.60
C PHE A 42 -6.83 -4.31 -1.79
N LEU A 43 -8.03 -3.77 -1.57
CA LEU A 43 -8.24 -2.52 -0.84
C LEU A 43 -7.68 -2.52 0.60
N PRO A 44 -7.96 -3.52 1.46
CA PRO A 44 -7.40 -3.56 2.83
C PRO A 44 -5.88 -3.73 2.85
N LEU A 45 -5.28 -4.39 1.85
CA LEU A 45 -3.83 -4.56 1.73
C LEU A 45 -3.13 -3.21 1.51
N VAL A 46 -3.64 -2.41 0.57
CA VAL A 46 -3.14 -1.05 0.30
C VAL A 46 -3.39 -0.12 1.50
N LEU A 47 -4.56 -0.22 2.13
CA LEU A 47 -4.93 0.62 3.27
C LEU A 47 -4.04 0.33 4.49
N PHE A 48 -3.71 -0.94 4.74
CA PHE A 48 -2.84 -1.34 5.84
C PHE A 48 -1.43 -0.76 5.69
N HIS A 49 -0.85 -0.86 4.49
CA HIS A 49 0.45 -0.25 4.20
C HIS A 49 0.42 1.28 4.37
N PHE A 50 -0.65 1.95 3.96
CA PHE A 50 -0.82 3.39 4.13
C PHE A 50 -0.93 3.82 5.61
N ILE A 51 -1.68 3.07 6.43
CA ILE A 51 -1.82 3.34 7.87
C ILE A 51 -0.48 3.18 8.58
N ILE A 52 0.30 2.16 8.23
CA ILE A 52 1.62 1.93 8.81
C ILE A 52 2.61 3.02 8.36
N ASP A 53 2.64 3.37 7.07
CA ASP A 53 3.50 4.45 6.58
C ASP A 53 3.17 5.78 7.26
N LYS A 54 1.89 6.13 7.36
CA LYS A 54 1.43 7.35 8.04
C LYS A 54 1.78 7.34 9.53
N SER A 55 1.60 6.20 10.20
CA SER A 55 1.97 6.00 11.60
C SER A 55 3.49 6.11 11.81
N ALA A 56 4.28 5.57 10.89
CA ALA A 56 5.74 5.64 10.90
C ALA A 56 6.22 7.09 10.70
N LYS A 57 5.66 7.82 9.73
CA LYS A 57 5.94 9.26 9.51
C LYS A 57 5.59 10.10 10.75
N SER A 58 4.49 9.80 11.43
CA SER A 58 4.10 10.49 12.67
C SER A 58 5.12 10.25 13.81
N LYS A 59 5.62 9.01 13.96
CA LYS A 59 6.69 8.70 14.93
C LYS A 59 8.04 9.35 14.59
N VAL A 60 8.38 9.47 13.31
CA VAL A 60 9.60 10.18 12.87
C VAL A 60 9.48 11.68 13.13
N SER A 61 8.32 12.29 12.89
CA SER A 61 8.08 13.71 13.16
C SER A 61 8.14 14.04 14.66
N LYS A 62 7.65 13.15 15.54
CA LYS A 62 7.78 13.31 17.00
C LYS A 62 9.23 13.18 17.48
N ASN A 63 10.02 12.26 16.92
CA ASN A 63 11.44 12.13 17.26
C ASN A 63 12.30 13.29 16.70
N CYS A 64 11.94 13.88 15.56
CA CYS A 64 12.64 15.07 15.02
C CYS A 64 12.34 16.35 15.84
N LYS A 65 11.19 16.42 16.52
CA LYS A 65 10.93 17.49 17.51
C LYS A 65 11.68 17.28 18.83
N ILE A 66 11.88 16.02 19.25
CA ILE A 66 12.60 15.68 20.49
C ILE A 66 14.12 15.78 20.32
N ALA A 67 14.67 15.52 19.13
CA ALA A 67 16.10 15.67 18.84
C ALA A 67 16.54 17.13 18.60
N ARG A 68 15.67 18.12 18.89
CA ARG A 68 15.97 19.56 18.83
C ARG A 68 15.76 20.23 20.19
N CYS A 69 16.07 19.49 21.26
CA CYS A 69 16.38 20.01 22.59
C CYS A 69 17.81 19.60 22.93
#